data_AF-A0A0C9UFT8-F1
#
_entry.id   AF-A0A0C9UFT8-F1
#
_cell.length_a   1.000
_cell.length_b   1.000
_cell.length_c   1.000
_cell.angle_alpha   90.00
_cell.angle_beta   90.00
_cell.angle_gamma   90.00
#
_symmetry.space_group_name_H-M   'P 1'
#
loop_
_entity.id
_entity.type
_entity.pdbx_description
1 polymer ?
#
loop_
_entity_poly.entity_id
_entity_poly.type
_entity_poly.pdbx_seq_one_letter_code
_entity_poly.pdbx_strand_id
1 'polypeptide(L)' 'FDPTRIDEIISKIEVGPDLTEGQRDRVMALVRVFADTFALSLAEVIPVDFMKHKLHVNPTATLPTKV' A
#
# COMPACT_ATOMS: atom_id res chain seq x y z
N PHE A 1 -16.15 5.95 -8.46
CA PHE A 1 -15.92 4.54 -8.15
C PHE A 1 -16.32 3.73 -9.39
N ASP A 2 -15.33 3.26 -10.16
CA ASP A 2 -15.57 2.40 -11.34
C ASP A 2 -15.45 0.93 -10.88
N PRO A 3 -16.52 0.11 -10.97
CA PRO A 3 -16.49 -1.29 -10.59
C PRO A 3 -15.37 -2.09 -11.29
N THR A 4 -15.09 -1.78 -12.55
CA THR A 4 -14.06 -2.45 -13.36
C THR A 4 -12.67 -2.26 -12.76
N ARG A 5 -12.38 -1.04 -12.32
CA ARG A 5 -11.11 -0.68 -11.68
C ARG A 5 -10.97 -1.33 -10.30
N ILE A 6 -12.06 -1.45 -9.56
CA ILE A 6 -12.07 -2.13 -8.26
C ILE A 6 -11.77 -3.61 -8.44
N ASP A 7 -12.42 -4.27 -9.40
CA ASP A 7 -12.19 -5.69 -9.67
C ASP A 7 -10.77 -5.95 -10.18
N GLU A 8 -10.19 -5.04 -10.98
CA GLU A 8 -8.78 -5.11 -11.40
C GLU A 8 -7.83 -5.03 -10.19
N ILE A 9 -8.07 -4.12 -9.24
CA ILE A 9 -7.26 -4.01 -8.01
C ILE A 9 -7.38 -5.29 -7.17
N ILE A 10 -8.60 -5.77 -6.96
CA ILE A 10 -8.86 -6.99 -6.18
C ILE A 10 -8.15 -8.20 -6.79
N SER A 11 -8.11 -8.31 -8.12
CA SER A 11 -7.42 -9.42 -8.80
C SER A 11 -5.92 -9.50 -8.54
N LYS A 12 -5.30 -8.39 -8.08
CA LYS A 12 -3.87 -8.31 -7.76
C LYS A 12 -3.56 -8.57 -6.28
N ILE A 13 -4.58 -8.81 -5.46
CA ILE A 13 -4.43 -9.00 -4.01
C ILE A 13 -4.43 -10.49 -3.68
N GLU A 14 -3.33 -10.94 -3.11
CA GLU A 14 -3.21 -12.30 -2.56
C GLU A 14 -3.34 -12.26 -1.04
N VAL A 15 -4.22 -13.12 -0.51
CA VAL A 15 -4.40 -13.31 0.93
C VAL A 15 -3.77 -14.65 1.31
N GLY A 16 -2.85 -14.63 2.26
CA GLY A 16 -2.14 -15.82 2.75
C GLY A 16 -3.05 -16.93 3.30
N PRO A 17 -2.52 -18.15 3.49
CA PRO A 17 -3.32 -19.33 3.84
C PRO A 17 -3.78 -19.35 5.31
N ASP A 18 -3.29 -18.45 6.16
CA ASP A 18 -3.50 -18.46 7.61
C ASP A 18 -4.91 -18.01 8.07
N LEU A 19 -5.85 -17.89 7.13
CA LEU A 19 -7.23 -17.46 7.39
C LEU A 19 -8.21 -18.57 7.05
N THR A 20 -9.19 -18.76 7.94
CA THR A 20 -10.41 -19.52 7.63
C THR A 20 -11.19 -18.85 6.50
N GLU A 21 -12.06 -19.60 5.82
CA GLU A 21 -12.92 -19.08 4.74
C GLU A 21 -13.71 -17.83 5.18
N GLY A 22 -14.39 -17.87 6.33
CA GLY A 22 -15.14 -16.72 6.84
C GLY A 22 -14.26 -15.54 7.30
N GLN A 23 -12.97 -15.74 7.59
CA GLN A 23 -12.04 -14.63 7.80
C GLN A 23 -11.59 -14.04 6.48
N ARG A 24 -11.28 -14.88 5.50
CA ARG A 24 -10.92 -14.48 4.14
C ARG A 24 -12.04 -13.65 3.51
N ASP A 25 -13.29 -14.07 3.64
CA ASP A 25 -14.44 -13.32 3.10
C ASP A 25 -14.57 -11.93 3.72
N ARG A 26 -14.38 -11.82 5.03
CA ARG A 26 -14.39 -10.53 5.75
C ARG A 26 -13.25 -9.62 5.29
N VAL A 27 -12.07 -10.17 5.05
CA VAL A 27 -10.92 -9.43 4.51
C VAL A 27 -11.23 -8.94 3.09
N MET A 28 -11.74 -9.80 2.21
CA MET A 28 -12.06 -9.42 0.83
C MET A 28 -13.18 -8.38 0.75
N ALA A 29 -14.18 -8.46 1.64
CA ALA A 29 -15.21 -7.44 1.76
C ALA A 29 -14.62 -6.08 2.16
N LEU A 30 -13.70 -6.07 3.13
CA LEU A 30 -13.02 -4.85 3.57
C LEU A 30 -12.14 -4.26 2.45
N VAL A 31 -11.36 -5.10 1.78
CA VAL A 31 -10.53 -4.71 0.63
C VAL A 31 -11.37 -4.09 -0.47
N ARG A 32 -12.57 -4.62 -0.76
CA ARG A 32 -13.48 -4.06 -1.77
C ARG A 32 -14.00 -2.66 -1.40
N VAL A 33 -14.26 -2.41 -0.11
CA VAL A 33 -14.67 -1.08 0.38
C VAL A 33 -13.53 -0.07 0.28
N PHE A 34 -12.29 -0.50 0.51
CA PHE A 34 -11.08 0.36 0.53
C PHE A 34 -10.14 0.07 -0.65
N ALA A 35 -10.68 -0.31 -1.80
CA ALA A 35 -9.88 -0.72 -2.96
C ALA A 35 -8.98 0.43 -3.48
N ASP A 36 -9.40 1.68 -3.28
CA ASP A 36 -8.63 2.89 -3.59
C ASP A 36 -7.29 2.99 -2.83
N THR A 37 -7.22 2.45 -1.62
CA THR A 37 -5.99 2.37 -0.82
C THR A 37 -4.93 1.49 -1.50
N PHE A 38 -5.38 0.43 -2.18
CA PHE A 38 -4.53 -0.49 -2.94
C PHE A 38 -4.32 -0.05 -4.38
N ALA A 39 -5.09 0.93 -4.87
CA ALA A 39 -4.94 1.45 -6.22
C ALA A 39 -3.56 2.04 -6.47
N LEU A 40 -2.74 2.27 -5.41
CA LEU A 40 -1.42 2.91 -5.46
C LEU A 40 -1.42 3.95 -6.56
N SER A 41 -2.40 4.86 -6.50
CA SER A 41 -2.47 6.00 -7.38
C SER A 41 -1.32 6.90 -6.96
N LEU A 42 -0.11 6.51 -7.37
CA LEU A 42 1.06 7.33 -7.50
C LEU A 42 0.79 8.28 -8.67
N ALA A 43 -0.33 9.01 -8.60
CA ALA A 43 -0.50 10.23 -9.35
C ALA A 43 0.50 11.20 -8.73
N GLU A 44 1.73 11.08 -9.21
CA GLU A 44 2.82 12.03 -9.05
C GLU A 44 3.12 12.39 -7.58
N VAL A 45 4.03 11.63 -6.97
CA VAL A 45 4.90 12.28 -5.97
C VAL A 45 5.73 13.28 -6.75
N ILE A 46 5.23 14.51 -6.87
CA ILE A 46 6.02 15.63 -7.38
C ILE A 46 7.08 15.90 -6.31
N PRO A 47 8.37 15.68 -6.59
CA PRO A 47 9.41 16.00 -5.63
C PRO A 47 9.35 17.50 -5.35
N VAL A 48 9.10 17.85 -4.09
CA VAL A 48 9.13 19.23 -3.63
C VAL A 48 10.60 19.65 -3.52
N ASP A 49 11.11 20.34 -4.53
CA ASP A 49 12.52 20.77 -4.61
C ASP A 49 12.84 21.98 -3.70
N PHE A 50 11.82 22.75 -3.33
CA PHE A 50 11.94 23.93 -2.46
C PHE A 50 11.85 23.62 -0.96
N MET A 51 11.49 22.40 -0.55
CA MET A 51 11.39 22.01 0.85
C MET A 51 12.30 20.83 1.17
N LYS A 52 13.20 21.04 2.14
CA LYS A 52 14.03 19.98 2.70
C LYS A 52 13.49 19.57 4.06
N HIS A 53 12.95 18.36 4.16
CA HIS A 53 12.66 17.78 5.47
C HIS A 53 13.95 17.21 6.07
N LYS A 54 14.37 17.73 7.23
CA LYS A 54 15.55 17.23 7.94
C LYS A 54 15.12 16.10 8.85
N LEU A 55 15.55 14.88 8.54
CA LEU A 55 15.43 13.76 9.47
C LEU A 55 16.50 13.93 10.56
N HIS A 56 16.08 13.89 11.83
CA HIS A 56 17.00 13.79 12.96
C HIS A 56 17.45 12.34 13.13
N VAL A 57 18.32 11.90 12.23
CA VAL A 57 18.98 10.60 12.30
C VAL A 57 20.22 10.71 13.19
N ASN A 58 20.44 9.69 14.02
CA ASN A 58 21.68 9.57 14.78
C ASN A 58 22.86 9.38 13.80
N PRO A 59 23.90 10.25 13.82
CA PRO A 59 25.03 10.16 12.90
C PRO A 59 25.86 8.87 13.05
N THR A 60 25.74 8.16 14.18
CA THR A 60 26.45 6.89 14.41
C THR A 60 25.60 5.67 14.11
N ALA A 61 24.35 5.84 13.65
CA ALA A 61 23.49 4.71 13.32
C ALA A 61 23.97 4.03 12.03
N THR A 62 24.21 2.72 12.10
CA THR A 62 24.41 1.88 10.92
C THR A 62 23.08 1.74 10.18
N LEU A 63 22.94 2.43 9.04
CA LEU A 63 21.76 2.32 8.20
C LEU A 63 21.87 1.07 7.30
N PRO A 64 20.78 0.32 7.09
CA PRO A 64 20.79 -0.82 6.18
C PRO A 64 21.03 -0.32 4.74
N THR A 65 22.18 -0.66 4.17
CA THR A 65 22.43 -0.48 2.73
C THR A 65 21.74 -1.61 1.98
N LYS A 66 20.94 -1.25 0.98
CA LYS A 66 20.34 -2.23 0.07
C LYS A 66 21.46 -3.01 -0.63
N VAL A 67 21.40 -4.34 -0.60
CA VAL A 67 22.20 -5.23 -1.45
C VAL A 67 21.62 -5.28 -2.86
#